data_AF-A0A9W8QNY2-F1
#
_entry.id   AF-A0A9W8QNY2-F1
#
_cell.length_a   1.000
_cell.length_b   1.000
_cell.length_c   1.000
_cell.angle_alpha   90.00
_cell.angle_beta   90.00
_cell.angle_gamma   90.00
#
_symmetry.space_group_name_H-M   'P 1'
#
loop_
_entity.id
_entity.type
_entity.pdbx_description
1 polymer ?
#
loop_
_entity_poly.entity_id
_entity_poly.type
_entity_poly.pdbx_seq_one_letter_code
_entity_poly.pdbx_strand_id
1 'polypeptide(L)'
;MSQTKFYLPTLQPRPATPACLPAKSSDSRDPPKSTPRKTAQDASGRQPTSSSSAAAQLASAKVILRKNLRQFPDFPIPGIDFVDIMPLFANPEAHATLVNALELEIAQTFANNKPDVIVGLDARGFLFGPGLALRLGVPFAAVRKQGKLPGPCVTAEYIKEYGKDFFQMQQDSIREGQKVLVVDDIIATGGSAKAAADLVAQLKGQVMGYLFILEIPGLNGRDKLGAAPTTILLEDA
;
A
#
# COMPACT_ATOMS: atom_id res chain seq x y z
N MET A 1 40.31 -0.23 14.11
CA MET A 1 39.43 -1.33 14.54
C MET A 1 38.89 -1.00 15.92
N SER A 2 37.69 -0.42 16.02
CA SER A 2 37.04 -0.14 17.30
C SER A 2 35.68 -0.82 17.29
N GLN A 3 35.56 -1.92 18.04
CA GLN A 3 34.30 -2.64 18.22
C GLN A 3 33.54 -2.05 19.39
N THR A 4 32.43 -1.36 19.11
CA THR A 4 31.47 -0.97 20.13
C THR A 4 30.49 -2.12 20.33
N LYS A 5 30.64 -2.87 21.42
CA LYS A 5 29.68 -3.90 21.86
C LYS A 5 28.40 -3.23 22.34
N PHE A 6 27.27 -3.52 21.68
CA PHE A 6 25.94 -3.21 22.20
C PHE A 6 25.56 -4.25 23.27
N TYR A 7 25.35 -3.80 24.50
CA TYR A 7 24.74 -4.60 25.58
C TYR A 7 23.21 -4.52 25.43
N LEU A 8 22.53 -5.64 25.16
CA LEU A 8 21.08 -5.74 25.36
C LEU A 8 20.80 -6.04 26.84
N PRO A 9 19.90 -5.29 27.52
CA PRO A 9 19.46 -5.66 28.86
C PRO A 9 18.52 -6.87 28.79
N THR A 10 18.81 -7.88 29.61
CA THR A 10 17.96 -9.07 29.83
C THR A 10 16.61 -8.66 30.40
N LEU A 11 15.53 -8.92 29.67
CA LEU A 11 14.15 -8.76 30.13
C LEU A 11 13.83 -9.85 31.16
N GLN A 12 13.53 -9.46 32.40
CA GLN A 12 12.98 -10.36 33.41
C GLN A 12 11.47 -10.61 33.14
N PRO A 13 10.96 -11.83 33.40
CA PRO A 13 9.55 -12.15 33.19
C PRO A 13 8.65 -11.44 34.23
N ARG A 14 7.51 -10.91 33.76
CA ARG A 14 6.47 -10.31 34.61
C ARG A 14 5.65 -11.42 35.31
N PRO A 15 5.17 -11.21 36.55
CA PRO A 15 4.30 -12.15 37.24
C PRO A 15 2.90 -12.20 36.61
N ALA A 16 2.30 -13.39 36.61
CA ALA A 16 0.98 -13.68 36.05
C ALA A 16 -0.16 -13.13 36.96
N THR A 17 -1.16 -12.51 36.33
CA THR A 17 -2.41 -12.10 36.96
C THR A 17 -3.34 -13.30 37.18
N PRO A 18 -4.08 -13.39 38.30
CA PRO A 18 -5.00 -14.50 38.54
C PRO A 18 -6.33 -14.35 37.80
N ALA A 19 -6.87 -15.49 37.35
CA ALA A 19 -8.12 -15.64 36.62
C ALA A 19 -9.36 -15.43 37.50
N CYS A 20 -10.39 -14.78 36.95
CA CYS A 20 -11.71 -14.63 37.56
C CYS A 20 -12.65 -15.74 37.08
N LEU A 21 -13.35 -16.38 38.02
CA LEU A 21 -14.30 -17.50 37.83
C LEU A 21 -15.70 -17.01 37.41
N PRO A 22 -16.54 -17.87 36.81
CA PRO A 22 -17.82 -17.48 36.21
C PRO A 22 -18.98 -17.47 37.22
N ALA A 23 -19.90 -16.53 37.06
CA ALA A 23 -21.18 -16.50 37.78
C ALA A 23 -22.26 -17.34 37.07
N LYS A 24 -23.02 -18.08 37.87
CA LYS A 24 -24.07 -19.03 37.48
C LYS A 24 -25.42 -18.36 37.17
N SER A 25 -26.18 -19.12 36.39
CA SER A 25 -27.58 -19.05 35.98
C SER A 25 -28.65 -18.73 37.03
N SER A 26 -29.78 -18.17 36.57
CA SER A 26 -31.11 -18.56 37.06
C SER A 26 -32.23 -18.26 36.04
N ASP A 27 -32.84 -19.35 35.57
CA ASP A 27 -34.23 -19.60 35.18
C ASP A 27 -35.31 -18.48 35.27
N SER A 28 -36.11 -18.30 34.20
CA SER A 28 -37.45 -18.90 34.05
C SER A 28 -38.49 -18.09 33.23
N ARG A 29 -39.30 -18.86 32.45
CA ARG A 29 -40.74 -18.72 32.12
C ARG A 29 -41.25 -17.76 31.02
N ASP A 30 -41.55 -18.39 29.87
CA ASP A 30 -42.80 -18.43 29.07
C ASP A 30 -43.45 -17.19 28.38
N PRO A 31 -44.17 -17.39 27.24
CA PRO A 31 -44.29 -16.43 26.13
C PRO A 31 -45.68 -15.75 26.01
N PRO A 32 -45.87 -14.80 25.06
CA PRO A 32 -46.98 -15.03 24.12
C PRO A 32 -46.84 -14.47 22.67
N LYS A 33 -47.46 -15.23 21.75
CA LYS A 33 -48.36 -14.87 20.62
C LYS A 33 -47.95 -13.87 19.52
N SER A 34 -47.73 -14.47 18.34
CA SER A 34 -48.16 -14.13 16.98
C SER A 34 -48.85 -12.78 16.67
N THR A 35 -48.35 -12.12 15.62
CA THR A 35 -49.17 -11.36 14.65
C THR A 35 -48.51 -11.43 13.26
N PRO A 36 -49.27 -11.54 12.15
CA PRO A 36 -48.70 -11.72 10.82
C PRO A 36 -48.39 -10.36 10.17
N ARG A 37 -47.16 -10.16 9.69
CA ARG A 37 -46.82 -8.98 8.88
C ARG A 37 -46.94 -9.33 7.40
N LYS A 38 -47.86 -8.62 6.74
CA LYS A 38 -48.18 -8.67 5.32
C LYS A 38 -46.94 -8.46 4.45
N THR A 39 -46.84 -9.28 3.42
CA THR A 39 -45.99 -9.14 2.24
C THR A 39 -46.31 -7.84 1.50
N ALA A 40 -45.27 -7.05 1.21
CA ALA A 40 -45.32 -6.00 0.21
C ALA A 40 -44.36 -6.40 -0.91
N GLN A 41 -44.95 -6.60 -2.09
CA GLN A 41 -44.32 -6.94 -3.36
C GLN A 41 -43.51 -5.76 -3.91
N ASP A 42 -42.39 -6.12 -4.53
CA ASP A 42 -41.88 -5.64 -5.82
C ASP A 42 -42.01 -4.15 -6.15
N ALA A 43 -40.92 -3.43 -5.89
CA ALA A 43 -40.51 -2.32 -6.73
C ALA A 43 -39.13 -2.67 -7.31
N SER A 44 -39.11 -2.97 -8.60
CA SER A 44 -37.94 -3.20 -9.44
C SER A 44 -37.12 -1.91 -9.59
N GLY A 45 -36.41 -1.53 -8.54
CA GLY A 45 -35.30 -0.60 -8.63
C GLY A 45 -34.11 -1.35 -9.20
N ARG A 46 -33.77 -1.14 -10.47
CA ARG A 46 -32.51 -1.61 -11.07
C ARG A 46 -31.38 -1.02 -10.22
N GLN A 47 -30.86 -1.80 -9.27
CA GLN A 47 -29.73 -1.38 -8.45
C GLN A 47 -28.60 -0.98 -9.40
N PRO A 48 -27.99 0.20 -9.24
CA PRO A 48 -26.79 0.53 -9.98
C PRO A 48 -25.80 -0.61 -9.75
N THR A 49 -25.30 -1.19 -10.85
CA THR A 49 -24.29 -2.25 -10.82
C THR A 49 -23.14 -1.80 -9.91
N SER A 50 -22.67 -2.66 -9.02
CA SER A 50 -21.65 -2.32 -8.02
C SER A 50 -20.41 -1.62 -8.61
N SER A 51 -20.06 -1.90 -9.88
CA SER A 51 -19.00 -1.23 -10.63
C SER A 51 -19.25 0.27 -10.88
N SER A 52 -20.48 0.71 -11.11
CA SER A 52 -20.78 2.13 -11.36
C SER A 52 -20.69 2.95 -10.08
N SER A 53 -21.00 2.32 -8.94
CA SER A 53 -20.82 2.92 -7.61
C SER A 53 -19.34 3.07 -7.26
N ALA A 54 -18.53 2.04 -7.51
CA ALA A 54 -17.08 2.07 -7.24
C ALA A 54 -16.35 3.15 -8.05
N ALA A 55 -16.67 3.30 -9.33
CA ALA A 55 -16.08 4.35 -10.18
C ALA A 55 -16.43 5.76 -9.69
N ALA A 56 -17.69 5.99 -9.28
CA ALA A 56 -18.11 7.28 -8.72
C ALA A 56 -17.44 7.58 -7.37
N GLN A 57 -17.28 6.57 -6.51
CA GLN A 57 -16.56 6.70 -5.24
C GLN A 57 -15.09 7.05 -5.48
N LEU A 58 -14.44 6.37 -6.41
CA LEU A 58 -13.04 6.63 -6.78
C LEU A 58 -12.89 8.06 -7.34
N ALA A 59 -13.77 8.51 -8.22
CA ALA A 59 -13.75 9.87 -8.74
C ALA A 59 -13.88 10.93 -7.63
N SER A 60 -14.83 10.74 -6.70
CA SER A 60 -15.01 11.61 -5.53
C SER A 60 -13.76 11.62 -4.63
N ALA A 61 -13.18 10.44 -4.37
CA ALA A 61 -11.96 10.31 -3.60
C ALA A 61 -10.79 11.07 -4.23
N LYS A 62 -10.60 10.98 -5.55
CA LYS A 62 -9.54 11.71 -6.27
C LYS A 62 -9.69 13.23 -6.11
N VAL A 63 -10.91 13.77 -6.03
CA VAL A 63 -11.13 15.21 -5.76
C VAL A 63 -10.68 15.60 -4.34
N ILE A 64 -11.02 14.79 -3.33
CA ILE A 64 -10.60 15.04 -1.94
C ILE A 64 -9.08 14.98 -1.83
N LEU A 65 -8.46 13.98 -2.45
CA LEU A 65 -7.01 13.79 -2.40
C LEU A 65 -6.27 14.96 -3.06
N ARG A 66 -6.67 15.39 -4.26
CA ARG A 66 -6.03 16.54 -4.94
C ARG A 66 -6.07 17.83 -4.11
N LYS A 67 -7.16 18.08 -3.39
CA LYS A 67 -7.29 19.26 -2.49
C LYS A 67 -6.32 19.23 -1.31
N ASN A 68 -5.78 18.07 -0.97
CA ASN A 68 -4.84 17.86 0.13
C ASN A 68 -3.40 17.63 -0.39
N LEU A 69 -3.10 18.02 -1.63
CA LEU A 69 -1.74 18.10 -2.14
C LEU A 69 -1.20 19.50 -1.92
N ARG A 70 0.12 19.61 -1.78
CA ARG A 70 0.82 20.89 -1.65
C ARG A 70 1.94 20.98 -2.66
N GLN A 71 1.98 22.06 -3.43
CA GLN A 71 3.03 22.28 -4.42
C GLN A 71 4.19 23.08 -3.81
N PHE A 72 5.40 22.72 -4.19
CA PHE A 72 6.65 23.41 -3.89
C PHE A 72 7.39 23.67 -5.20
N PRO A 73 7.40 24.93 -5.68
CA PRO A 73 8.15 25.27 -6.88
C PRO A 73 9.65 25.17 -6.61
N ASP A 74 10.42 24.89 -7.68
CA ASP A 74 11.88 24.84 -7.67
C ASP A 74 12.49 23.85 -6.65
N PHE A 75 11.84 22.70 -6.45
CA PHE A 75 12.29 21.66 -5.53
C PHE A 75 12.40 20.28 -6.21
N PRO A 76 13.45 19.49 -5.95
CA PRO A 76 14.62 19.79 -5.11
C PRO A 76 15.65 20.70 -5.79
N ILE A 77 15.45 21.00 -7.08
CA ILE A 77 16.29 21.88 -7.88
C ILE A 77 15.41 22.87 -8.68
N PRO A 78 15.95 24.02 -9.10
CA PRO A 78 15.21 24.98 -9.92
C PRO A 78 14.65 24.38 -11.21
N GLY A 79 13.42 24.77 -11.56
CA GLY A 79 12.71 24.30 -12.75
C GLY A 79 11.87 23.03 -12.55
N ILE A 80 11.77 22.49 -11.33
CA ILE A 80 10.91 21.35 -11.00
C ILE A 80 9.87 21.76 -9.96
N ASP A 81 8.60 21.56 -10.28
CA ASP A 81 7.50 21.70 -9.32
C ASP A 81 7.26 20.38 -8.60
N PHE A 82 7.55 20.35 -7.30
CA PHE A 82 7.36 19.15 -6.49
C PHE A 82 5.99 19.15 -5.83
N VAL A 83 5.29 18.02 -5.93
CA VAL A 83 4.00 17.81 -5.27
C VAL A 83 4.20 16.99 -4.00
N ASP A 84 3.99 17.63 -2.86
CA ASP A 84 4.07 17.04 -1.53
C ASP A 84 2.74 16.36 -1.14
N ILE A 85 2.84 15.06 -0.82
CA ILE A 85 1.71 14.23 -0.39
C ILE A 85 1.55 14.17 1.13
N MET A 86 2.46 14.76 1.91
CA MET A 86 2.40 14.69 3.37
C MET A 86 1.08 15.18 3.99
N PRO A 87 0.36 16.18 3.43
CA PRO A 87 -0.93 16.57 3.99
C PRO A 87 -2.01 15.47 3.88
N LEU A 88 -1.88 14.52 2.94
CA LEU A 88 -2.76 13.35 2.88
C LEU A 88 -2.71 12.52 4.16
N PHE A 89 -1.53 12.41 4.79
CA PHE A 89 -1.34 11.64 6.02
C PHE A 89 -1.62 12.47 7.28
N ALA A 90 -1.47 13.80 7.20
CA ALA A 90 -1.76 14.70 8.32
C ALA A 90 -3.27 14.84 8.58
N ASN A 91 -4.11 14.62 7.56
CA ASN A 91 -5.57 14.62 7.66
C ASN A 91 -6.09 13.17 7.72
N PRO A 92 -6.66 12.71 8.84
CA PRO A 92 -7.16 11.33 8.98
C PRO A 92 -8.22 10.94 7.95
N GLU A 93 -9.08 11.89 7.54
CA GLU A 93 -10.08 11.66 6.50
C GLU A 93 -9.40 11.44 5.15
N ALA A 94 -8.47 12.32 4.77
CA ALA A 94 -7.73 12.20 3.51
C ALA A 94 -6.89 10.90 3.47
N HIS A 95 -6.31 10.49 4.59
CA HIS A 95 -5.55 9.24 4.68
C HIS A 95 -6.47 8.02 4.49
N ALA A 96 -7.62 8.00 5.16
CA ALA A 96 -8.61 6.93 4.96
C ALA A 96 -9.11 6.90 3.51
N THR A 97 -9.38 8.07 2.93
CA THR A 97 -9.75 8.22 1.51
C THR A 97 -8.66 7.70 0.59
N LEU A 98 -7.38 7.96 0.88
CA LEU A 98 -6.25 7.48 0.07
C LEU A 98 -6.20 5.96 0.05
N VAL A 99 -6.25 5.31 1.20
CA VAL A 99 -6.20 3.84 1.28
C VAL A 99 -7.40 3.22 0.57
N ASN A 100 -8.60 3.77 0.75
CA ASN A 100 -9.81 3.30 0.06
C ASN A 100 -9.70 3.48 -1.46
N ALA A 101 -9.17 4.61 -1.93
CA ALA A 101 -9.00 4.89 -3.35
C ALA A 101 -7.98 3.94 -4.00
N LEU A 102 -6.86 3.67 -3.33
CA LEU A 102 -5.85 2.71 -3.80
C LEU A 102 -6.42 1.29 -3.90
N GLU A 103 -7.22 0.87 -2.93
CA GLU A 103 -7.91 -0.44 -2.96
C GLU A 103 -8.88 -0.56 -4.16
N LEU A 104 -9.71 0.47 -4.39
CA LEU A 104 -10.63 0.52 -5.53
C LEU A 104 -9.87 0.53 -6.87
N GLU A 105 -8.79 1.29 -6.96
CA GLU A 105 -7.94 1.40 -8.15
C GLU A 105 -7.28 0.05 -8.49
N ILE A 106 -6.83 -0.71 -7.48
CA ILE A 106 -6.32 -2.08 -7.66
C ILE A 106 -7.42 -3.01 -8.17
N ALA A 107 -8.61 -2.98 -7.55
CA ALA A 107 -9.73 -3.81 -7.96
C ALA A 107 -10.12 -3.55 -9.42
N GLN A 108 -10.11 -2.28 -9.84
CA GLN A 108 -10.40 -1.87 -11.21
C GLN A 108 -9.29 -2.27 -12.20
N THR A 109 -8.04 -1.94 -11.90
CA THR A 109 -6.89 -2.18 -12.79
C THR A 109 -6.66 -3.66 -13.03
N PHE A 110 -6.75 -4.48 -11.97
CA PHE A 110 -6.40 -5.89 -12.02
C PHE A 110 -7.63 -6.81 -12.09
N ALA A 111 -8.81 -6.28 -12.44
CA ALA A 111 -10.06 -7.04 -12.57
C ALA A 111 -10.36 -7.93 -11.33
N ASN A 112 -10.20 -7.36 -10.14
CA ASN A 112 -10.30 -8.03 -8.83
C ASN A 112 -9.26 -9.14 -8.58
N ASN A 113 -8.24 -9.28 -9.43
CA ASN A 113 -7.10 -10.13 -9.15
C ASN A 113 -6.20 -9.42 -8.13
N LYS A 114 -6.17 -9.97 -6.93
CA LYS A 114 -5.45 -9.40 -5.79
C LYS A 114 -3.97 -9.79 -5.85
N PRO A 115 -3.03 -8.91 -5.46
CA PRO A 115 -1.64 -9.30 -5.28
C PRO A 115 -1.47 -10.33 -4.16
N ASP A 116 -0.40 -11.12 -4.21
CA ASP A 116 0.00 -12.00 -3.12
C ASP A 116 0.80 -11.26 -2.06
N VAL A 117 1.46 -10.15 -2.45
CA VAL A 117 2.31 -9.33 -1.57
C VAL A 117 2.40 -7.90 -2.12
N ILE A 118 2.38 -6.91 -1.22
CA ILE A 118 2.72 -5.52 -1.54
C ILE A 118 4.19 -5.28 -1.28
N VAL A 119 4.92 -4.77 -2.27
CA VAL A 119 6.31 -4.32 -2.11
C VAL A 119 6.35 -2.80 -2.10
N GLY A 120 6.74 -2.20 -0.98
CA GLY A 120 6.94 -0.75 -0.87
C GLY A 120 8.38 -0.35 -1.16
N LEU A 121 8.57 0.83 -1.75
CA LEU A 121 9.89 1.44 -1.95
C LEU A 121 10.23 2.42 -0.82
N ASP A 122 11.49 2.39 -0.37
CA ASP A 122 12.01 3.29 0.65
C ASP A 122 12.11 4.74 0.11
N ALA A 123 11.56 5.75 0.78
CA ALA A 123 10.83 5.67 2.06
C ALA A 123 9.31 5.81 1.91
N ARG A 124 8.86 6.45 0.83
CA ARG A 124 7.51 7.03 0.78
C ARG A 124 6.44 6.01 0.42
N GLY A 125 6.78 4.95 -0.30
CA GLY A 125 5.98 3.73 -0.40
C GLY A 125 5.64 3.11 0.97
N PHE A 126 6.42 3.39 2.03
CA PHE A 126 6.13 2.89 3.39
C PHE A 126 5.06 3.70 4.13
N LEU A 127 4.72 4.91 3.65
CA LEU A 127 3.70 5.74 4.29
C LEU A 127 2.29 5.14 4.15
N PHE A 128 2.05 4.37 3.07
CA PHE A 128 0.75 3.76 2.81
C PHE A 128 0.83 2.27 2.47
N GLY A 129 1.96 1.76 1.98
CA GLY A 129 2.12 0.36 1.56
C GLY A 129 1.72 -0.67 2.62
N PRO A 130 2.20 -0.57 3.88
CA PRO A 130 1.78 -1.48 4.95
C PRO A 130 0.28 -1.40 5.27
N GLY A 131 -0.30 -0.19 5.27
CA GLY A 131 -1.73 0.01 5.51
C GLY A 131 -2.60 -0.58 4.40
N LEU A 132 -2.16 -0.42 3.15
CA LEU A 132 -2.79 -1.03 1.97
C LEU A 132 -2.66 -2.57 2.00
N ALA A 133 -1.50 -3.11 2.35
CA ALA A 133 -1.28 -4.54 2.49
C ALA A 133 -2.20 -5.14 3.57
N LEU A 134 -2.31 -4.47 4.73
CA LEU A 134 -3.24 -4.84 5.79
C LEU A 134 -4.69 -4.82 5.32
N ARG A 135 -5.09 -3.76 4.59
CA ARG A 135 -6.45 -3.62 4.06
C ARG A 135 -6.81 -4.76 3.13
N LEU A 136 -5.90 -5.09 2.22
CA LEU A 136 -6.06 -6.20 1.31
C LEU A 136 -5.98 -7.54 2.07
N GLY A 137 -5.25 -7.62 3.17
CA GLY A 137 -5.00 -8.88 3.88
C GLY A 137 -3.93 -9.72 3.16
N VAL A 138 -2.81 -9.08 2.82
CA VAL A 138 -1.62 -9.68 2.22
C VAL A 138 -0.37 -9.23 2.97
N PRO A 139 0.74 -10.00 2.88
CA PRO A 139 2.03 -9.56 3.39
C PRO A 139 2.50 -8.24 2.75
N PHE A 140 3.39 -7.58 3.49
CA PHE A 140 4.16 -6.43 3.03
C PHE A 140 5.64 -6.78 3.04
N ALA A 141 6.38 -6.38 1.99
CA ALA A 141 7.81 -6.49 1.90
C ALA A 141 8.45 -5.13 1.56
N ALA A 142 9.64 -4.89 2.09
CA ALA A 142 10.34 -3.61 1.95
C ALA A 142 11.51 -3.70 0.96
N VAL A 143 11.54 -2.80 -0.02
CA VAL A 143 12.77 -2.48 -0.76
C VAL A 143 13.43 -1.29 -0.07
N ARG A 144 14.69 -1.44 0.36
CA ARG A 144 15.43 -0.38 1.05
C ARG A 144 16.76 -0.08 0.39
N LYS A 145 17.28 1.13 0.64
CA LYS A 145 18.67 1.45 0.27
C LYS A 145 19.64 0.49 0.96
N GLN A 146 20.77 0.23 0.32
CA GLN A 146 21.77 -0.71 0.81
C GLN A 146 22.19 -0.45 2.26
N GLY A 147 22.32 -1.52 3.04
CA GLY A 147 22.76 -1.49 4.43
C GLY A 147 21.68 -1.11 5.44
N LYS A 148 20.42 -0.96 5.02
CA LYS A 148 19.28 -0.65 5.91
C LYS A 148 18.46 -1.87 6.34
N LEU A 149 18.61 -3.01 5.65
CA LEU A 149 17.95 -4.26 5.99
C LEU A 149 18.95 -5.21 6.68
N PRO A 150 18.56 -5.90 7.77
CA PRO A 150 19.38 -6.92 8.38
C PRO A 150 19.28 -8.25 7.61
N GLY A 151 20.28 -9.11 7.80
CA GLY A 151 20.29 -10.47 7.23
C GLY A 151 20.60 -10.52 5.73
N PRO A 152 20.48 -11.71 5.12
CA PRO A 152 20.79 -11.92 3.70
C PRO A 152 19.84 -11.14 2.79
N CYS A 153 20.41 -10.42 1.83
CA CYS A 153 19.64 -9.62 0.87
C CYS A 153 20.05 -9.94 -0.57
N VAL A 154 19.09 -9.86 -1.49
CA VAL A 154 19.38 -9.61 -2.91
C VAL A 154 19.61 -8.12 -3.12
N THR A 155 20.37 -7.76 -4.16
CA THR A 155 20.76 -6.38 -4.44
C THR A 155 20.54 -6.05 -5.91
N ALA A 156 20.04 -4.84 -6.19
CA ALA A 156 19.87 -4.34 -7.54
C ALA A 156 20.43 -2.92 -7.63
N GLU A 157 21.18 -2.66 -8.69
CA GLU A 157 21.75 -1.35 -9.00
C GLU A 157 20.65 -0.42 -9.57
N TYR A 158 20.70 0.85 -9.20
CA TYR A 158 19.97 1.91 -9.90
C TYR A 158 20.86 3.13 -10.12
N ILE A 159 20.65 3.78 -11.26
CA ILE A 159 21.47 4.92 -11.71
C ILE A 159 20.82 6.22 -11.24
N LYS A 160 21.60 7.06 -10.57
CA LYS A 160 21.28 8.47 -10.30
C LYS A 160 22.00 9.37 -11.31
N GLU A 161 21.72 10.67 -11.27
CA GLU A 161 22.41 11.67 -12.11
C GLU A 161 23.93 11.64 -11.95
N TYR A 162 24.41 11.44 -10.71
CA TYR A 162 25.84 11.41 -10.40
C TYR A 162 26.18 10.14 -9.61
N GLY A 163 26.10 8.99 -10.29
CA GLY A 163 26.60 7.72 -9.79
C GLY A 163 25.56 6.62 -9.66
N LYS A 164 26.00 5.49 -9.10
CA LYS A 164 25.19 4.31 -8.86
C LYS A 164 24.88 4.19 -7.38
N ASP A 165 23.71 3.69 -7.06
CA ASP A 165 23.32 3.29 -5.70
C ASP A 165 22.54 1.98 -5.80
N PHE A 166 22.24 1.39 -4.66
CA PHE A 166 21.77 0.02 -4.59
C PHE A 166 20.53 -0.07 -3.71
N PHE A 167 19.52 -0.75 -4.24
CA PHE A 167 18.39 -1.22 -3.47
C PHE A 167 18.59 -2.67 -3.06
N GLN A 168 18.04 -3.01 -1.90
CA GLN A 168 18.10 -4.33 -1.31
C GLN A 168 16.72 -4.80 -0.86
N MET A 169 16.52 -6.11 -0.90
CA MET A 169 15.35 -6.81 -0.38
C MET A 169 15.84 -8.09 0.32
N GLN A 170 15.25 -8.46 1.46
CA GLN A 170 15.67 -9.67 2.18
C GLN A 170 15.30 -10.91 1.36
N GLN A 171 16.16 -11.93 1.39
CA GLN A 171 16.01 -13.11 0.52
C GLN A 171 14.74 -13.94 0.76
N ASP A 172 14.13 -13.80 1.93
CA ASP A 172 12.91 -14.49 2.35
C ASP A 172 11.63 -13.62 2.19
N SER A 173 11.76 -12.40 1.66
CA SER A 173 10.64 -11.46 1.51
C SER A 173 9.63 -11.88 0.44
N ILE A 174 10.06 -12.65 -0.56
CA ILE A 174 9.24 -13.08 -1.70
C ILE A 174 9.43 -14.58 -1.90
N ARG A 175 8.33 -15.30 -2.08
CA ARG A 175 8.31 -16.73 -2.43
C ARG A 175 8.23 -16.88 -3.94
N GLU A 176 8.80 -17.97 -4.44
CA GLU A 176 8.77 -18.31 -5.86
C GLU A 176 7.32 -18.31 -6.40
N GLY A 177 7.10 -17.58 -7.50
CA GLY A 177 5.81 -17.45 -8.16
C GLY A 177 4.84 -16.43 -7.56
N GLN A 178 5.16 -15.76 -6.43
CA GLN A 178 4.27 -14.74 -5.86
C GLN A 178 4.06 -13.56 -6.80
N LYS A 179 2.80 -13.13 -6.92
CA LYS A 179 2.41 -11.92 -7.63
C LYS A 179 2.61 -10.69 -6.74
N VAL A 180 3.51 -9.82 -7.18
CA VAL A 180 3.95 -8.63 -6.45
C VAL A 180 3.34 -7.38 -7.06
N LEU A 181 2.64 -6.60 -6.26
CA LEU A 181 2.30 -5.21 -6.61
C LEU A 181 3.33 -4.29 -5.96
N VAL A 182 4.08 -3.57 -6.79
CA VAL A 182 5.09 -2.61 -6.34
C VAL A 182 4.43 -1.25 -6.14
N VAL A 183 4.68 -0.61 -5.00
CA VAL A 183 4.08 0.68 -4.64
C VAL A 183 5.13 1.70 -4.24
N ASP A 184 4.96 2.93 -4.72
CA ASP A 184 5.69 4.11 -4.25
C ASP A 184 4.79 5.34 -4.39
N ASP A 185 5.17 6.48 -3.84
CA ASP A 185 4.32 7.66 -3.97
C ASP A 185 4.38 8.31 -5.35
N ILE A 186 5.57 8.50 -5.91
CA ILE A 186 5.77 9.24 -7.17
C ILE A 186 6.67 8.44 -8.10
N ILE A 187 6.24 8.29 -9.35
CA ILE A 187 7.13 7.85 -10.43
C ILE A 187 7.76 9.05 -11.14
N ALA A 188 9.09 9.10 -11.15
CA ALA A 188 9.88 10.06 -11.90
C ALA A 188 10.49 9.38 -13.14
N THR A 189 11.78 9.06 -13.10
CA THR A 189 12.49 8.37 -14.20
C THR A 189 12.25 6.86 -14.26
N GLY A 190 11.46 6.29 -13.34
CA GLY A 190 11.19 4.85 -13.25
C GLY A 190 12.32 3.97 -12.70
N GLY A 191 13.51 4.54 -12.40
CA GLY A 191 14.71 3.77 -12.04
C GLY A 191 14.56 2.94 -10.75
N SER A 192 13.96 3.51 -9.70
CA SER A 192 13.76 2.78 -8.43
C SER A 192 12.77 1.63 -8.58
N ALA A 193 11.67 1.84 -9.32
CA ALA A 193 10.65 0.82 -9.57
C ALA A 193 11.20 -0.31 -10.46
N LYS A 194 12.00 0.01 -11.47
CA LYS A 194 12.78 -0.96 -12.26
C LYS A 194 13.68 -1.81 -11.36
N ALA A 195 14.45 -1.20 -10.46
CA ALA A 195 15.32 -1.93 -9.54
C ALA A 195 14.54 -2.82 -8.57
N ALA A 196 13.36 -2.37 -8.10
CA ALA A 196 12.47 -3.19 -7.30
C ALA A 196 11.98 -4.44 -8.08
N ALA A 197 11.64 -4.28 -9.36
CA ALA A 197 11.28 -5.40 -10.21
C ALA A 197 12.43 -6.39 -10.42
N ASP A 198 13.66 -5.89 -10.56
CA ASP A 198 14.86 -6.73 -10.69
C ASP A 198 15.12 -7.52 -9.39
N LEU A 199 14.88 -6.94 -8.21
CA LEU A 199 14.94 -7.65 -6.91
C LEU A 199 13.86 -8.73 -6.81
N VAL A 200 12.62 -8.42 -7.21
CA VAL A 200 11.51 -9.38 -7.22
C VAL A 200 11.83 -10.56 -8.15
N ALA A 201 12.38 -10.29 -9.34
CA ALA A 201 12.78 -11.32 -10.29
C ALA A 201 13.92 -12.21 -9.77
N GLN A 202 14.91 -11.65 -9.07
CA GLN A 202 15.97 -12.44 -8.42
C GLN A 202 15.42 -13.41 -7.37
N LEU A 203 14.33 -13.05 -6.69
CA LEU A 203 13.60 -13.91 -5.75
C LEU A 203 12.53 -14.77 -6.43
N LYS A 204 12.52 -14.81 -7.78
CA LYS A 204 11.58 -15.56 -8.61
C LYS A 204 10.11 -15.18 -8.40
N GLY A 205 9.84 -13.97 -7.92
CA GLY A 205 8.51 -13.38 -7.90
C GLY A 205 8.12 -12.82 -9.27
N GLN A 206 6.85 -12.46 -9.43
CA GLN A 206 6.29 -11.90 -10.64
C GLN A 206 5.70 -10.52 -10.34
N VAL A 207 6.26 -9.46 -10.92
CA VAL A 207 5.63 -8.13 -10.80
C VAL A 207 4.35 -8.14 -11.62
N MET A 208 3.21 -8.12 -10.93
CA MET A 208 1.90 -8.06 -11.60
C MET A 208 1.53 -6.65 -12.01
N GLY A 209 2.17 -5.63 -11.43
CA GLY A 209 2.00 -4.24 -11.79
C GLY A 209 2.67 -3.28 -10.80
N TYR A 210 2.47 -2.00 -11.06
CA TYR A 210 2.95 -0.89 -10.24
C TYR A 210 1.81 0.07 -9.92
N LEU A 211 1.83 0.63 -8.72
CA LEU A 211 0.86 1.62 -8.28
C LEU A 211 1.57 2.83 -7.65
N PHE A 212 1.35 3.99 -8.24
CA PHE A 212 1.86 5.27 -7.75
C PHE A 212 0.71 6.22 -7.42
N ILE A 213 0.95 7.18 -6.53
CA ILE A 213 -0.02 8.25 -6.25
C ILE A 213 0.07 9.32 -7.36
N LEU A 214 1.29 9.70 -7.74
CA LEU A 214 1.59 10.75 -8.72
C LEU A 214 2.62 10.28 -9.75
N GLU A 215 2.69 11.01 -10.86
CA GLU A 215 3.71 10.89 -11.89
C GLU A 215 4.29 12.27 -12.18
N ILE A 216 5.61 12.36 -12.40
CA ILE A 216 6.24 13.59 -12.88
C ILE A 216 6.17 13.60 -14.41
N PRO A 217 5.42 14.54 -15.02
CA PRO A 217 5.30 14.61 -16.47
C PRO A 217 6.66 14.83 -17.16
N GLY A 218 6.83 14.26 -18.35
CA GLY A 218 8.01 14.49 -19.18
C GLY A 218 9.26 13.66 -18.82
N LEU A 219 9.23 12.87 -17.75
CA LEU A 219 10.34 11.98 -17.37
C LEU A 219 10.20 10.53 -17.89
N ASN A 220 9.09 10.21 -18.56
CA ASN A 220 8.82 8.93 -19.22
C ASN A 220 9.15 7.70 -18.35
N GLY A 221 8.82 7.77 -17.05
CA GLY A 221 9.19 6.72 -16.09
C GLY A 221 8.58 5.36 -16.42
N ARG A 222 7.38 5.35 -17.01
CA ARG A 222 6.66 4.14 -17.42
C ARG A 222 7.45 3.31 -18.43
N ASP A 223 8.26 3.92 -19.29
CA ASP A 223 9.04 3.23 -20.34
C ASP A 223 10.02 2.20 -19.77
N LYS A 224 10.47 2.38 -18.52
CA LYS A 224 11.38 1.45 -17.85
C LYS A 224 10.67 0.27 -17.20
N LEU A 225 9.35 0.27 -17.11
CA LEU A 225 8.59 -0.72 -16.32
C LEU A 225 8.10 -1.91 -17.13
N GLY A 226 8.41 -1.95 -18.43
CA GLY A 226 8.05 -3.04 -19.33
C GLY A 226 6.55 -3.13 -19.57
N ALA A 227 6.04 -4.35 -19.76
CA ALA A 227 4.64 -4.59 -20.11
C ALA A 227 3.69 -4.72 -18.89
N ALA A 228 4.21 -4.67 -17.67
CA ALA A 228 3.37 -4.79 -16.48
C ALA A 228 2.50 -3.53 -16.32
N PRO A 229 1.19 -3.68 -16.00
CA PRO A 229 0.31 -2.54 -15.77
C PRO A 229 0.89 -1.55 -14.77
N THR A 230 0.89 -0.27 -15.13
CA THR A 230 1.33 0.83 -14.26
C THR A 230 0.17 1.79 -14.07
N THR A 231 -0.26 1.97 -12.84
CA THR A 231 -1.39 2.83 -12.48
C THR A 231 -0.92 4.03 -11.67
N ILE A 232 -1.43 5.21 -12.03
CA ILE A 232 -1.23 6.47 -11.31
C ILE A 232 -2.58 6.89 -10.75
N LEU A 233 -2.68 6.99 -9.42
CA LEU A 233 -3.97 7.28 -8.78
C LEU A 233 -4.48 8.68 -9.18
N LEU A 234 -3.61 9.69 -9.10
CA LEU A 234 -3.92 11.08 -9.41
C LEU A 234 -3.17 11.49 -10.67
N GLU A 235 -3.71 11.12 -11.82
CA GLU A 235 -3.22 11.60 -13.11
C GLU A 235 -3.34 13.13 -13.19
N ASP A 236 -2.39 13.79 -13.87
CA ASP A 236 -2.36 15.24 -14.11
C ASP A 236 -2.53 16.11 -12.84
N ALA A 237 -1.99 15.66 -11.71
CA ALA A 237 -2.11 16.32 -10.40
C ALA A 237 -0.90 17.20 -10.04
#